data_AF-A0A9E3UYH8-F1
#
_entry.id   AF-A0A9E3UYH8-F1
#
_cell.length_a   1.000
_cell.length_b   1.000
_cell.length_c   1.000
_cell.angle_alpha   90.00
_cell.angle_beta   90.00
_cell.angle_gamma   90.00
#
_symmetry.space_group_name_H-M   'P 1'
#
loop_
_entity.id
_entity.type
_entity.pdbx_description
1 polymer ?
#
loop_
_entity_poly.entity_id
_entity_poly.type
_entity_poly.pdbx_seq_one_letter_code
_entity_poly.pdbx_strand_id
1 'polypeptide(L)'
;MISNRPERPRPILGLAAALALALIGAGADESPPDVTEPPPYGEFLVIPLRVHILTAGADLPEVDCRLTDADIRRILGKVNRIWHPAGIHFGLESLCRESAAQQGRFRVARDLEGTAPVRLFRILLPEPSRRFDGLHVYYVHRFAVNGIYMGEDFALVQETARLRPVEGGIDEPIPRVTAHELGHALGLRHRQDRTNLLASGTTGTRLNAAEVATARRRAKAIPGTATVEELIRAAEETSSRGDRATARRLWTWLSEIPGDEAEEARRRLD
;
A
#
# COMPACT_ATOMS: atom_id res chain seq x y z
N MET A 1 18.97 84.81 -50.35
CA MET A 1 17.68 85.48 -50.09
C MET A 1 16.72 84.47 -49.48
N ILE A 2 16.37 84.70 -48.20
CA ILE A 2 15.04 84.53 -47.56
C ILE A 2 14.30 83.19 -47.85
N SER A 3 14.37 82.21 -46.94
CA SER A 3 13.43 81.94 -45.82
C SER A 3 12.05 81.41 -46.23
N ASN A 4 11.74 80.16 -45.88
CA ASN A 4 10.73 79.81 -44.87
C ASN A 4 10.52 78.29 -44.79
N ARG A 5 10.55 77.76 -43.55
CA ARG A 5 9.98 76.44 -43.21
C ARG A 5 8.44 76.51 -43.27
N PRO A 6 7.75 75.36 -43.38
CA PRO A 6 7.17 74.83 -42.14
C PRO A 6 7.29 73.31 -41.95
N GLU A 7 7.36 72.99 -40.66
CA GLU A 7 7.04 71.83 -39.83
C GLU A 7 6.73 70.44 -40.42
N ARG A 8 7.34 69.44 -39.77
CA ARG A 8 7.19 67.99 -40.00
C ARG A 8 6.09 67.40 -39.11
N PRO A 9 5.26 66.46 -39.59
CA PRO A 9 4.63 65.45 -38.74
C PRO A 9 5.54 64.21 -38.58
N ARG A 10 5.58 63.67 -37.36
CA ARG A 10 6.33 62.47 -36.96
C ARG A 10 5.65 61.20 -37.52
N PRO A 11 6.38 60.24 -38.13
CA PRO A 11 5.82 58.93 -38.45
C PRO A 11 5.92 57.97 -37.25
N ILE A 12 4.86 57.18 -37.09
CA ILE A 12 4.69 56.10 -36.11
C ILE A 12 5.68 54.97 -36.43
N LEU A 13 6.46 54.57 -35.42
CA LEU A 13 7.43 53.48 -35.49
C LEU A 13 6.68 52.14 -35.45
N GLY A 14 6.62 51.43 -36.57
CA GLY A 14 6.17 50.03 -36.63
C GLY A 14 7.28 49.10 -36.17
N LEU A 15 7.09 48.46 -35.01
CA LEU A 15 8.00 47.48 -34.43
C LEU A 15 7.80 46.12 -35.13
N ALA A 16 8.77 45.68 -35.91
CA ALA A 16 8.83 44.32 -36.45
C ALA A 16 9.29 43.36 -35.35
N ALA A 17 8.40 42.48 -34.89
CA ALA A 17 8.75 41.38 -33.97
C ALA A 17 9.27 40.18 -34.77
N ALA A 18 10.53 39.82 -34.55
CA ALA A 18 11.13 38.61 -35.07
C ALA A 18 10.62 37.39 -34.27
N LEU A 19 10.00 36.44 -34.97
CA LEU A 19 9.53 35.18 -34.42
C LEU A 19 10.71 34.20 -34.34
N ALA A 20 11.30 34.03 -33.16
CA ALA A 20 12.28 32.98 -32.91
C ALA A 20 11.53 31.65 -32.69
N LEU A 21 11.65 30.74 -33.66
CA LEU A 21 11.11 29.38 -33.56
C LEU A 21 11.99 28.57 -32.60
N ALA A 22 11.57 28.45 -31.35
CA ALA A 22 12.19 27.53 -30.39
C ALA A 22 11.78 26.09 -30.76
N LEU A 23 12.73 25.31 -31.26
CA LEU A 23 12.63 23.86 -31.34
C LEU A 23 12.65 23.30 -29.92
N ILE A 24 11.47 23.18 -29.31
CA ILE A 24 11.29 22.38 -28.10
C ILE A 24 11.38 20.92 -28.55
N GLY A 25 12.52 20.29 -28.27
CA GLY A 25 12.67 18.85 -28.42
C GLY A 25 11.59 18.17 -27.58
N ALA A 26 10.74 17.39 -28.24
CA ALA A 26 9.88 16.43 -27.58
C ALA A 26 10.79 15.39 -26.92
N GLY A 27 11.10 15.58 -25.63
CA GLY A 27 11.65 14.53 -24.80
C GLY A 27 10.64 13.40 -24.79
N ALA A 28 11.05 12.21 -25.24
CA ALA A 28 10.24 11.01 -25.12
C ALA A 28 9.85 10.84 -23.65
N ASP A 29 8.54 10.78 -23.40
CA ASP A 29 7.94 10.45 -22.11
C ASP A 29 8.19 8.96 -21.82
N GLU A 30 9.45 8.59 -21.55
CA GLU A 30 9.80 7.25 -21.12
C GLU A 30 9.23 7.03 -19.73
N SER A 31 8.27 6.10 -19.63
CA SER A 31 7.73 5.68 -18.35
C SER A 31 8.88 5.21 -17.45
N PRO A 32 8.92 5.63 -16.17
CA PRO A 32 9.98 5.22 -15.25
C PRO A 32 10.15 3.70 -15.26
N PRO A 33 11.38 3.18 -15.20
CA PRO A 33 11.64 1.75 -15.28
C PRO A 33 11.05 1.01 -14.08
N ASP A 34 10.66 -0.24 -14.29
CA ASP A 34 10.27 -1.17 -13.22
C ASP A 34 11.48 -1.45 -12.31
N VAL A 35 11.25 -1.50 -11.00
CA VAL A 35 12.23 -1.86 -9.98
C VAL A 35 12.06 -3.33 -9.65
N THR A 36 13.09 -4.13 -9.87
CA THR A 36 13.03 -5.60 -9.73
C THR A 36 13.84 -6.14 -8.56
N GLU A 37 14.76 -5.36 -8.02
CA GLU A 37 15.64 -5.76 -6.93
C GLU A 37 15.35 -4.96 -5.65
N PRO A 38 15.38 -5.61 -4.48
CA PRO A 38 15.26 -4.91 -3.21
C PRO A 38 16.49 -4.02 -2.95
N PRO A 39 16.35 -2.91 -2.21
CA PRO A 39 17.49 -2.16 -1.73
C PRO A 39 18.23 -2.94 -0.61
N PRO A 40 19.40 -2.47 -0.16
CA PRO A 40 20.11 -3.05 0.98
C PRO A 40 19.25 -3.18 2.23
N TYR A 41 19.53 -4.19 3.06
CA TYR A 41 18.79 -4.51 4.29
C TYR A 41 18.51 -3.28 5.17
N GLY A 42 19.53 -2.46 5.44
CA GLY A 42 19.41 -1.26 6.28
C GLY A 42 18.52 -0.15 5.73
N GLU A 43 18.14 -0.18 4.45
CA GLU A 43 17.29 0.82 3.81
C GLU A 43 15.80 0.50 3.86
N PHE A 44 15.43 -0.65 4.46
CA PHE A 44 14.04 -1.04 4.60
C PHE A 44 13.28 -0.14 5.59
N LEU A 45 12.05 0.17 5.20
CA LEU A 45 11.03 0.74 6.08
C LEU A 45 10.09 -0.38 6.51
N VAL A 46 9.89 -0.52 7.81
CA VAL A 46 8.99 -1.53 8.38
C VAL A 46 7.73 -0.84 8.88
N ILE A 47 6.60 -1.23 8.31
CA ILE A 47 5.28 -0.71 8.66
C ILE A 47 4.57 -1.76 9.53
N PRO A 48 4.19 -1.44 10.77
CA PRO A 48 3.38 -2.33 11.58
C PRO A 48 2.01 -2.60 10.91
N LEU A 49 1.67 -3.87 10.77
CA LEU A 49 0.42 -4.31 10.14
C LEU A 49 -0.37 -5.17 11.11
N ARG A 50 -1.61 -4.75 11.41
CA ARG A 50 -2.58 -5.56 12.14
C ARG A 50 -3.54 -6.24 11.17
N VAL A 51 -3.63 -7.56 11.27
CA VAL A 51 -4.53 -8.35 10.42
C VAL A 51 -5.74 -8.79 11.22
N HIS A 52 -6.93 -8.58 10.65
CA HIS A 52 -8.19 -8.97 11.25
C HIS A 52 -8.88 -10.02 10.38
N ILE A 53 -9.27 -11.14 10.97
CA ILE A 53 -10.09 -12.17 10.35
C ILE A 53 -11.47 -12.06 10.97
N LEU A 54 -12.41 -11.48 10.21
CA LEU A 54 -13.75 -11.25 10.71
C LEU A 54 -14.57 -12.55 10.68
N THR A 55 -15.19 -12.88 11.81
CA THR A 55 -16.15 -13.97 11.91
C THR A 55 -17.56 -13.44 12.06
N ALA A 56 -18.55 -14.21 11.67
CA ALA A 56 -19.95 -13.83 11.82
C ALA A 56 -20.85 -15.05 12.06
N GLY A 57 -22.06 -14.78 12.57
CA GLY A 57 -23.07 -15.82 12.72
C GLY A 57 -23.56 -16.37 11.37
N ALA A 58 -24.29 -17.48 11.42
CA ALA A 58 -24.81 -18.19 10.24
C ALA A 58 -25.66 -17.31 9.29
N ASP A 59 -26.23 -16.22 9.78
CA ASP A 59 -27.08 -15.29 9.01
C ASP A 59 -26.27 -14.31 8.13
N LEU A 60 -24.94 -14.24 8.32
CA LEU A 60 -24.02 -13.37 7.56
C LEU A 60 -22.82 -14.16 7.00
N PRO A 61 -23.06 -15.19 6.17
CA PRO A 61 -22.00 -16.02 5.62
C PRO A 61 -21.01 -15.24 4.74
N GLU A 62 -21.40 -14.07 4.22
CA GLU A 62 -20.50 -13.21 3.46
C GLU A 62 -19.42 -12.51 4.30
N VAL A 63 -19.62 -12.43 5.62
CA VAL A 63 -18.64 -11.84 6.54
C VAL A 63 -17.73 -12.90 7.14
N ASP A 64 -18.23 -14.12 7.36
CA ASP A 64 -17.57 -15.19 8.12
C ASP A 64 -16.34 -15.81 7.39
N CYS A 65 -15.18 -15.17 7.57
CA CYS A 65 -13.92 -15.49 6.93
C CYS A 65 -13.32 -16.82 7.43
N ARG A 66 -12.84 -17.65 6.50
CA ARG A 66 -12.29 -18.99 6.72
C ARG A 66 -10.77 -19.05 6.72
N LEU A 67 -10.07 -18.00 6.30
CA LEU A 67 -8.61 -17.93 6.36
C LEU A 67 -8.10 -18.32 7.74
N THR A 68 -7.05 -19.13 7.78
CA THR A 68 -6.37 -19.55 9.01
C THR A 68 -5.16 -18.66 9.30
N ASP A 69 -4.61 -18.77 10.50
CA ASP A 69 -3.38 -18.08 10.86
C ASP A 69 -2.18 -18.50 9.98
N ALA A 70 -2.18 -19.74 9.49
CA ALA A 70 -1.18 -20.23 8.55
C ALA A 70 -1.35 -19.57 7.18
N ASP A 71 -2.60 -19.39 6.73
CA ASP A 71 -2.90 -18.66 5.49
C ASP A 71 -2.44 -17.22 5.59
N ILE A 72 -2.70 -16.52 6.70
CA ILE A 72 -2.28 -15.13 6.86
C ILE A 72 -0.75 -15.01 6.79
N ARG A 73 0.00 -15.89 7.47
CA ARG A 73 1.48 -15.88 7.38
C ARG A 73 1.96 -16.12 5.96
N ARG A 74 1.38 -17.09 5.26
CA ARG A 74 1.68 -17.39 3.85
C ARG A 74 1.39 -16.19 2.95
N ILE A 75 0.21 -15.59 3.10
CA ILE A 75 -0.24 -14.41 2.35
C ILE A 75 0.70 -13.25 2.60
N LEU A 76 0.99 -12.90 3.85
CA LEU A 76 1.84 -11.77 4.20
C LEU A 76 3.27 -11.97 3.70
N GLY A 77 3.80 -13.20 3.75
CA GLY A 77 5.08 -13.53 3.14
C GLY A 77 5.11 -13.23 1.63
N LYS A 78 4.02 -13.50 0.90
CA LYS A 78 3.95 -13.13 -0.53
C LYS A 78 3.74 -11.63 -0.74
N VAL A 79 2.92 -10.97 0.09
CA VAL A 79 2.75 -9.49 0.08
C VAL A 79 4.11 -8.81 0.24
N ASN A 80 4.90 -9.25 1.21
CA ASN A 80 6.22 -8.70 1.47
C ASN A 80 7.15 -8.89 0.27
N ARG A 81 7.16 -10.05 -0.39
CA ARG A 81 7.95 -10.24 -1.63
C ARG A 81 7.57 -9.27 -2.75
N ILE A 82 6.30 -8.86 -2.86
CA ILE A 82 5.86 -7.85 -3.83
C ILE A 82 6.43 -6.46 -3.49
N TRP A 83 6.54 -6.15 -2.20
CA TRP A 83 6.94 -4.83 -1.70
C TRP A 83 8.43 -4.68 -1.39
N HIS A 84 9.17 -5.78 -1.31
CA HIS A 84 10.62 -5.78 -1.09
C HIS A 84 11.41 -4.98 -2.14
N PRO A 85 11.09 -5.00 -3.45
CA PRO A 85 11.72 -4.09 -4.42
C PRO A 85 11.58 -2.60 -4.07
N ALA A 86 10.55 -2.22 -3.31
CA ALA A 86 10.38 -0.85 -2.82
C ALA A 86 11.11 -0.57 -1.49
N GLY A 87 11.78 -1.57 -0.92
CA GLY A 87 12.36 -1.50 0.43
C GLY A 87 11.31 -1.28 1.51
N ILE A 88 10.13 -1.86 1.36
CA ILE A 88 9.04 -1.80 2.34
C ILE A 88 8.74 -3.21 2.82
N HIS A 89 8.64 -3.37 4.13
CA HIS A 89 8.24 -4.61 4.79
C HIS A 89 7.05 -4.32 5.70
N PHE A 90 6.00 -5.14 5.63
CA PHE A 90 4.87 -5.09 6.54
C PHE A 90 5.08 -6.11 7.66
N GLY A 91 5.41 -5.61 8.85
CA GLY A 91 5.64 -6.46 10.02
C GLY A 91 4.32 -6.83 10.68
N LEU A 92 4.02 -8.13 10.80
CA LEU A 92 2.80 -8.60 11.46
C LEU A 92 2.80 -8.24 12.95
N GLU A 93 2.04 -7.21 13.32
CA GLU A 93 1.91 -6.72 14.69
C GLU A 93 1.04 -7.64 15.53
N SER A 94 -0.14 -7.95 15.01
CA SER A 94 -1.01 -8.96 15.58
C SER A 94 -1.96 -9.50 14.53
N LEU A 95 -2.47 -10.69 14.84
CA LEU A 95 -3.51 -11.35 14.09
C LEU A 95 -4.71 -11.49 15.02
N CYS A 96 -5.78 -10.77 14.70
CA CYS A 96 -7.02 -10.74 15.46
C CYS A 96 -8.07 -11.58 14.73
N ARG A 97 -8.49 -12.71 15.32
CA ARG A 97 -9.72 -13.39 14.90
C ARG A 97 -10.85 -12.92 15.81
N GLU A 98 -11.82 -12.22 15.25
CA GLU A 98 -12.84 -11.56 16.06
C GLU A 98 -14.19 -11.47 15.36
N SER A 99 -15.25 -11.46 16.19
CA SER A 99 -16.62 -11.29 15.71
C SER A 99 -16.78 -9.91 15.10
N ALA A 100 -17.31 -9.86 13.88
CA ALA A 100 -17.68 -8.61 13.23
C ALA A 100 -18.62 -7.78 14.11
N ALA A 101 -18.42 -6.46 14.13
CA ALA A 101 -19.24 -5.53 14.88
C ALA A 101 -20.61 -5.32 14.21
N GLN A 102 -21.59 -4.82 14.96
CA GLN A 102 -22.89 -4.33 14.46
C GLN A 102 -23.61 -5.25 13.44
N GLN A 103 -23.44 -6.57 13.53
CA GLN A 103 -23.99 -7.56 12.58
C GLN A 103 -25.51 -7.39 12.36
N GLY A 104 -26.28 -7.13 13.42
CA GLY A 104 -27.72 -6.86 13.31
C GLY A 104 -28.05 -5.63 12.46
N ARG A 105 -27.30 -4.53 12.62
CA ARG A 105 -27.49 -3.30 11.83
C ARG A 105 -27.07 -3.52 10.38
N PHE A 106 -25.98 -4.24 10.15
CA PHE A 106 -25.53 -4.61 8.81
C PHE A 106 -26.59 -5.42 8.07
N ARG A 107 -27.15 -6.44 8.72
CA ARG A 107 -28.22 -7.27 8.16
C ARG A 107 -29.43 -6.42 7.73
N VAL A 108 -29.93 -5.57 8.63
CA VAL A 108 -31.08 -4.69 8.32
C VAL A 108 -30.76 -3.77 7.15
N ALA A 109 -29.59 -3.13 7.13
CA ALA A 109 -29.20 -2.24 6.04
C ALA A 109 -29.05 -2.97 4.69
N ARG A 110 -28.40 -4.14 4.69
CA ARG A 110 -28.26 -5.00 3.51
C ARG A 110 -29.64 -5.41 2.96
N ASP A 111 -30.54 -5.84 3.84
CA ASP A 111 -31.86 -6.34 3.45
C ASP A 111 -32.73 -5.21 2.88
N LEU A 112 -32.64 -3.99 3.45
CA LEU A 112 -33.32 -2.80 2.91
C LEU A 112 -32.78 -2.39 1.53
N GLU A 113 -31.47 -2.51 1.31
CA GLU A 113 -30.85 -2.15 0.04
C GLU A 113 -30.88 -3.27 -1.01
N GLY A 114 -31.29 -4.49 -0.63
CA GLY A 114 -31.25 -5.68 -1.48
C GLY A 114 -29.85 -6.14 -1.89
N THR A 115 -28.80 -5.43 -1.46
CA THR A 115 -27.39 -5.72 -1.75
C THR A 115 -26.53 -5.32 -0.54
N ALA A 116 -25.30 -5.84 -0.45
CA ALA A 116 -24.32 -5.39 0.53
C ALA A 116 -23.28 -4.48 -0.16
N PRO A 117 -23.56 -3.18 -0.37
CA PRO A 117 -22.57 -2.30 -0.96
C PRO A 117 -21.38 -2.15 -0.02
N VAL A 118 -20.22 -1.91 -0.61
CA VAL A 118 -18.92 -1.89 0.06
C VAL A 118 -18.90 -0.96 1.28
N ARG A 119 -19.57 0.21 1.19
CA ARG A 119 -19.64 1.17 2.31
C ARG A 119 -20.26 0.61 3.59
N LEU A 120 -21.17 -0.37 3.50
CA LEU A 120 -21.81 -0.96 4.68
C LEU A 120 -20.82 -1.80 5.49
N PHE A 121 -19.79 -2.37 4.87
CA PHE A 121 -18.82 -3.21 5.59
C PHE A 121 -18.02 -2.44 6.63
N ARG A 122 -17.95 -1.10 6.52
CA ARG A 122 -17.28 -0.27 7.53
C ARG A 122 -17.88 -0.41 8.93
N ILE A 123 -19.19 -0.66 9.05
CA ILE A 123 -19.83 -0.81 10.38
C ILE A 123 -19.49 -2.15 11.05
N LEU A 124 -18.93 -3.09 10.30
CA LEU A 124 -18.53 -4.41 10.78
C LEU A 124 -17.15 -4.41 11.46
N LEU A 125 -16.41 -3.31 11.38
CA LEU A 125 -15.05 -3.22 11.90
C LEU A 125 -15.06 -3.05 13.43
N PRO A 126 -14.46 -3.96 14.20
CA PRO A 126 -14.44 -3.84 15.66
C PRO A 126 -13.56 -2.69 16.13
N GLU A 127 -14.15 -1.73 16.86
CA GLU A 127 -13.41 -0.57 17.39
C GLU A 127 -12.33 -0.91 18.42
N PRO A 128 -12.51 -1.87 19.37
CA PRO A 128 -11.52 -2.12 20.43
C PRO A 128 -10.15 -2.54 19.89
N SER A 129 -10.10 -3.25 18.77
CA SER A 129 -8.87 -3.74 18.15
C SER A 129 -8.25 -2.74 17.16
N ARG A 130 -8.89 -1.59 16.90
CA ARG A 130 -8.39 -0.55 15.96
C ARG A 130 -7.30 0.34 16.52
N ARG A 131 -7.17 0.47 17.84
CA ARG A 131 -6.20 1.40 18.41
C ARG A 131 -4.79 0.81 18.34
N PHE A 132 -4.01 1.23 17.35
CA PHE A 132 -2.55 1.11 17.32
C PHE A 132 -1.94 2.03 16.25
N ASP A 133 -0.62 2.20 16.28
CA ASP A 133 0.11 2.92 15.25
C ASP A 133 0.52 1.96 14.12
N GLY A 134 -0.13 2.07 12.96
CA GLY A 134 0.17 1.26 11.79
C GLY A 134 -0.99 1.19 10.80
N LEU A 135 -1.03 0.10 10.03
CA LEU A 135 -2.09 -0.18 9.05
C LEU A 135 -2.93 -1.39 9.41
N HIS A 136 -4.19 -1.39 9.00
CA HIS A 136 -5.10 -2.52 9.18
C HIS A 136 -5.43 -3.22 7.87
N VAL A 137 -5.50 -4.55 7.89
CA VAL A 137 -6.11 -5.35 6.82
C VAL A 137 -7.17 -6.25 7.42
N TYR A 138 -8.40 -6.12 6.92
CA TYR A 138 -9.54 -6.93 7.31
C TYR A 138 -9.85 -7.95 6.21
N TYR A 139 -9.94 -9.22 6.59
CA TYR A 139 -10.41 -10.29 5.71
C TYR A 139 -11.85 -10.67 6.03
N VAL A 140 -12.67 -10.75 4.98
CA VAL A 140 -14.06 -11.22 4.99
C VAL A 140 -14.23 -12.38 4.00
N HIS A 141 -15.31 -13.13 4.10
CA HIS A 141 -15.55 -14.23 3.15
C HIS A 141 -15.72 -13.73 1.71
N ARG A 142 -16.66 -12.81 1.48
CA ARG A 142 -16.95 -12.26 0.14
C ARG A 142 -17.67 -10.92 0.21
N PHE A 143 -17.45 -10.08 -0.80
CA PHE A 143 -18.23 -8.87 -1.05
C PHE A 143 -18.10 -8.45 -2.52
N ALA A 144 -18.69 -7.32 -2.92
CA ALA A 144 -18.86 -6.96 -4.33
C ALA A 144 -17.56 -6.73 -5.13
N VAL A 145 -16.42 -6.50 -4.44
CA VAL A 145 -15.10 -6.27 -5.06
C VAL A 145 -14.04 -7.14 -4.38
N ASN A 146 -12.93 -7.42 -5.05
CA ASN A 146 -11.85 -8.26 -4.47
C ASN A 146 -11.24 -7.64 -3.20
N GLY A 147 -11.08 -6.33 -3.20
CA GLY A 147 -10.54 -5.55 -2.09
C GLY A 147 -10.90 -4.08 -2.24
N ILE A 148 -10.73 -3.33 -1.15
CA ILE A 148 -10.85 -1.87 -1.14
C ILE A 148 -10.01 -1.27 -0.01
N TYR A 149 -9.24 -0.23 -0.32
CA TYR A 149 -8.71 0.69 0.66
C TYR A 149 -9.69 1.82 0.98
N MET A 150 -9.98 2.05 2.25
CA MET A 150 -10.99 3.03 2.69
C MET A 150 -10.37 4.26 3.38
N GLY A 151 -9.42 4.94 2.72
CA GLY A 151 -9.06 6.36 2.95
C GLY A 151 -8.58 6.81 4.34
N GLU A 152 -8.71 6.00 5.38
CA GLU A 152 -8.32 6.29 6.76
C GLU A 152 -7.02 5.54 7.07
N ASP A 153 -7.11 4.23 7.27
CA ASP A 153 -6.00 3.42 7.76
C ASP A 153 -6.17 1.91 7.46
N PHE A 154 -7.21 1.51 6.72
CA PHE A 154 -7.55 0.11 6.54
C PHE A 154 -7.90 -0.29 5.11
N ALA A 155 -7.58 -1.56 4.81
CA ALA A 155 -8.08 -2.28 3.65
C ALA A 155 -9.06 -3.39 4.06
N LEU A 156 -10.10 -3.62 3.26
CA LEU A 156 -10.86 -4.88 3.28
C LEU A 156 -10.48 -5.73 2.08
N VAL A 157 -10.35 -7.04 2.27
CA VAL A 157 -10.04 -8.02 1.24
C VAL A 157 -10.97 -9.22 1.41
N GLN A 158 -11.53 -9.74 0.31
CA GLN A 158 -12.25 -11.01 0.37
C GLN A 158 -11.30 -12.18 0.17
N GLU A 159 -11.50 -13.24 0.96
CA GLU A 159 -10.73 -14.47 0.82
C GLU A 159 -11.05 -15.24 -0.48
N THR A 160 -12.20 -14.98 -1.10
CA THR A 160 -12.63 -15.63 -2.35
C THR A 160 -12.24 -14.85 -3.61
N ALA A 161 -11.33 -13.88 -3.47
CA ALA A 161 -10.87 -13.03 -4.57
C ALA A 161 -10.41 -13.81 -5.81
N ARG A 162 -10.69 -13.26 -6.99
CA ARG A 162 -10.28 -13.84 -8.29
C ARG A 162 -9.62 -12.79 -9.16
N LEU A 163 -8.52 -13.15 -9.81
CA LEU A 163 -7.76 -12.28 -10.69
C LEU A 163 -7.49 -12.96 -12.03
N ARG A 164 -7.31 -12.15 -13.08
CA ARG A 164 -6.85 -12.66 -14.37
C ARG A 164 -5.34 -12.85 -14.33
N PRO A 165 -4.83 -14.05 -14.65
CA PRO A 165 -3.39 -14.27 -14.69
C PRO A 165 -2.74 -13.41 -15.79
N VAL A 166 -1.50 -13.02 -15.52
CA VAL A 166 -0.57 -12.41 -16.47
C VAL A 166 0.77 -13.12 -16.38
N GLU A 167 1.56 -13.07 -17.45
CA GLU A 167 2.90 -13.62 -17.46
C GLU A 167 3.77 -12.95 -16.39
N GLY A 168 4.51 -13.75 -15.63
CA GLY A 168 5.32 -13.28 -14.50
C GLY A 168 4.53 -12.76 -13.29
N GLY A 169 3.19 -12.88 -13.29
CA GLY A 169 2.34 -12.52 -12.17
C GLY A 169 2.40 -13.54 -11.02
N ILE A 170 1.89 -13.14 -9.86
CA ILE A 170 1.80 -14.02 -8.68
C ILE A 170 0.79 -15.16 -8.89
N ASP A 171 1.05 -16.27 -8.21
CA ASP A 171 0.33 -17.54 -8.27
C ASP A 171 -1.01 -17.55 -7.52
N GLU A 172 -1.31 -16.50 -6.75
CA GLU A 172 -2.46 -16.46 -5.85
C GLU A 172 -3.12 -15.08 -5.76
N PRO A 173 -4.46 -14.99 -5.83
CA PRO A 173 -5.18 -13.71 -5.79
C PRO A 173 -5.03 -12.91 -4.50
N ILE A 174 -5.19 -13.54 -3.34
CA ILE A 174 -5.34 -12.82 -2.06
C ILE A 174 -4.11 -11.96 -1.74
N PRO A 175 -2.85 -12.49 -1.74
CA PRO A 175 -1.70 -11.65 -1.47
C PRO A 175 -1.53 -10.50 -2.45
N ARG A 176 -1.89 -10.70 -3.72
CA ARG A 176 -1.88 -9.62 -4.71
C ARG A 176 -2.87 -8.53 -4.31
N VAL A 177 -4.13 -8.90 -4.06
CA VAL A 177 -5.18 -7.94 -3.70
C VAL A 177 -4.79 -7.18 -2.43
N THR A 178 -4.31 -7.88 -1.40
CA THR A 178 -3.80 -7.25 -0.18
C THR A 178 -2.67 -6.25 -0.49
N ALA A 179 -1.69 -6.63 -1.31
CA ALA A 179 -0.60 -5.74 -1.71
C ALA A 179 -1.10 -4.53 -2.52
N HIS A 180 -2.11 -4.70 -3.36
CA HIS A 180 -2.74 -3.63 -4.14
C HIS A 180 -3.43 -2.60 -3.23
N GLU A 181 -4.25 -3.05 -2.28
CA GLU A 181 -4.94 -2.15 -1.35
C GLU A 181 -3.95 -1.42 -0.43
N LEU A 182 -2.88 -2.11 0.03
CA LEU A 182 -1.79 -1.45 0.74
C LEU A 182 -1.05 -0.43 -0.13
N GLY A 183 -1.02 -0.63 -1.46
CA GLY A 183 -0.50 0.36 -2.40
C GLY A 183 -1.30 1.66 -2.39
N HIS A 184 -2.62 1.58 -2.24
CA HIS A 184 -3.46 2.76 -2.05
C HIS A 184 -3.20 3.45 -0.70
N ALA A 185 -2.97 2.69 0.38
CA ALA A 185 -2.52 3.25 1.65
C ALA A 185 -1.19 4.00 1.52
N LEU A 186 -0.30 3.51 0.65
CA LEU A 186 0.98 4.12 0.30
C LEU A 186 0.87 5.21 -0.78
N GLY A 187 -0.35 5.66 -1.09
CA GLY A 187 -0.63 6.81 -1.95
C GLY A 187 -0.50 6.53 -3.45
N LEU A 188 -0.44 5.26 -3.86
CA LEU A 188 -0.37 4.88 -5.27
C LEU A 188 -1.75 4.90 -5.91
N ARG A 189 -1.77 5.35 -7.17
CA ARG A 189 -2.95 5.37 -8.04
C ARG A 189 -2.88 4.22 -9.03
N HIS A 190 -4.01 3.88 -9.65
CA HIS A 190 -4.03 2.86 -10.69
C HIS A 190 -3.15 3.23 -11.88
N ARG A 191 -2.33 2.27 -12.31
CA ARG A 191 -1.66 2.23 -13.60
C ARG A 191 -2.13 0.99 -14.34
N GLN A 192 -2.64 1.15 -15.55
CA GLN A 192 -3.42 0.10 -16.23
C GLN A 192 -2.57 -0.96 -16.96
N ASP A 193 -1.24 -0.88 -16.85
CA ASP A 193 -0.36 -1.96 -17.32
C ASP A 193 -0.65 -3.24 -16.54
N ARG A 194 -1.05 -4.31 -17.23
CA ARG A 194 -1.50 -5.55 -16.59
C ARG A 194 -0.43 -6.24 -15.72
N THR A 195 0.85 -5.92 -15.90
CA THR A 195 1.95 -6.44 -15.06
C THR A 195 2.18 -5.61 -13.81
N ASN A 196 1.61 -4.39 -13.72
CA ASN A 196 1.73 -3.49 -12.59
C ASN A 196 0.86 -3.94 -11.39
N LEU A 197 1.37 -3.68 -10.18
CA LEU A 197 0.67 -3.97 -8.93
C LEU A 197 -0.65 -3.19 -8.79
N LEU A 198 -0.74 -1.98 -9.35
CA LEU A 198 -1.90 -1.10 -9.26
C LEU A 198 -2.85 -1.22 -10.46
N ALA A 199 -2.64 -2.17 -11.37
CA ALA A 199 -3.66 -2.52 -12.35
C ALA A 199 -4.84 -3.25 -11.69
N SER A 200 -6.06 -3.02 -12.14
CA SER A 200 -7.21 -3.69 -11.52
C SER A 200 -7.42 -5.11 -12.10
N GLY A 201 -7.71 -6.08 -11.22
CA GLY A 201 -8.19 -7.41 -11.62
C GLY A 201 -7.17 -8.31 -12.34
N THR A 202 -5.87 -8.11 -12.11
CA THR A 202 -4.79 -8.93 -12.70
C THR A 202 -3.82 -9.43 -11.63
N THR A 203 -3.01 -10.45 -11.94
CA THR A 203 -1.97 -10.96 -11.04
C THR A 203 -0.64 -10.20 -11.11
N GLY A 204 -0.59 -9.04 -11.78
CA GLY A 204 0.62 -8.21 -11.87
C GLY A 204 1.08 -7.69 -10.52
N THR A 205 2.40 -7.54 -10.36
CA THR A 205 3.08 -7.20 -9.10
C THR A 205 4.14 -6.10 -9.24
N ARG A 206 4.42 -5.61 -10.45
CA ARG A 206 5.53 -4.69 -10.69
C ARG A 206 5.26 -3.29 -10.19
N LEU A 207 6.31 -2.63 -9.73
CA LEU A 207 6.35 -1.22 -9.36
C LEU A 207 7.47 -0.54 -10.13
N ASN A 208 7.27 0.69 -10.56
CA ASN A 208 8.31 1.51 -11.16
C ASN A 208 8.98 2.45 -10.14
N ALA A 209 10.07 3.08 -10.56
CA ALA A 209 10.85 3.95 -9.68
C ALA A 209 10.03 5.11 -9.08
N ALA A 210 9.07 5.67 -9.81
CA ALA A 210 8.21 6.76 -9.32
C ALA A 210 7.17 6.27 -8.29
N GLU A 211 6.61 5.08 -8.52
CA GLU A 211 5.72 4.39 -7.58
C GLU A 211 6.49 4.03 -6.29
N VAL A 212 7.69 3.46 -6.41
CA VAL A 212 8.57 3.17 -5.26
C VAL A 212 8.88 4.44 -4.45
N ALA A 213 9.29 5.53 -5.11
CA ALA A 213 9.60 6.78 -4.42
C ALA A 213 8.37 7.37 -3.70
N THR A 214 7.18 7.28 -4.32
CA THR A 214 5.92 7.72 -3.70
C THR A 214 5.56 6.86 -2.51
N ALA A 215 5.64 5.53 -2.65
CA ALA A 215 5.33 4.59 -1.60
C ALA A 215 6.26 4.78 -0.39
N ARG A 216 7.58 4.86 -0.60
CA ARG A 216 8.56 5.10 0.48
C ARG A 216 8.33 6.42 1.20
N ARG A 217 8.01 7.50 0.46
CA ARG A 217 7.67 8.79 1.05
C ARG A 217 6.41 8.71 1.92
N ARG A 218 5.38 7.99 1.46
CA ARG A 218 4.14 7.80 2.22
C ARG A 218 4.30 6.88 3.41
N ALA A 219 5.09 5.81 3.28
CA ALA A 219 5.42 4.90 4.37
C ALA A 219 5.96 5.66 5.59
N LYS A 220 6.92 6.57 5.40
CA LYS A 220 7.50 7.40 6.48
C LYS A 220 6.49 8.26 7.23
N ALA A 221 5.32 8.54 6.65
CA ALA A 221 4.26 9.32 7.29
C ALA A 221 3.23 8.46 8.02
N ILE A 222 3.31 7.13 7.93
CA ILE A 222 2.41 6.21 8.64
C ILE A 222 2.93 6.06 10.08
N PRO A 223 2.10 6.34 11.11
CA PRO A 223 2.46 6.12 12.51
C PRO A 223 3.01 4.72 12.76
N GLY A 224 4.04 4.62 13.60
CA GLY A 224 4.67 3.34 13.95
C GLY A 224 5.66 2.79 12.93
N THR A 225 5.74 3.39 11.73
CA THR A 225 6.78 3.03 10.76
C THR A 225 8.17 3.29 11.33
N ALA A 226 9.05 2.31 11.20
CA ALA A 226 10.41 2.38 11.71
C ALA A 226 11.41 1.96 10.62
N THR A 227 12.61 2.53 10.71
CA THR A 227 13.79 2.01 10.00
C THR A 227 14.29 0.72 10.66
N VAL A 228 15.10 -0.04 9.94
CA VAL A 228 15.77 -1.22 10.48
C VAL A 228 16.62 -0.90 11.71
N GLU A 229 17.37 0.20 11.69
CA GLU A 229 18.18 0.65 12.82
C GLU A 229 17.33 0.92 14.07
N GLU A 230 16.22 1.64 13.90
CA GLU A 230 15.29 1.93 14.99
C GLU A 230 14.66 0.65 15.56
N LEU A 231 14.33 -0.32 14.71
CA LEU A 231 13.78 -1.61 15.15
C LEU A 231 14.78 -2.46 15.91
N ILE A 232 16.04 -2.51 15.47
CA ILE A 232 17.10 -3.23 16.18
C ILE A 232 17.24 -2.66 17.59
N ARG A 233 17.38 -1.33 17.70
CA ARG A 233 17.46 -0.64 19.00
C ARG A 233 16.22 -0.94 19.86
N ALA A 234 15.02 -0.82 19.30
CA ALA A 234 13.78 -1.11 20.02
C ALA A 234 13.72 -2.57 20.50
N ALA A 235 14.16 -3.53 19.69
CA ALA A 235 14.20 -4.94 20.06
C ALA A 235 15.18 -5.20 21.21
N GLU A 236 16.37 -4.60 21.18
CA GLU A 236 17.38 -4.73 22.22
C GLU A 236 16.94 -4.07 23.54
N GLU A 237 16.40 -2.86 23.48
CA GLU A 237 15.84 -2.17 24.65
C GLU A 237 14.72 -2.99 25.29
N THR A 238 13.81 -3.49 24.47
CA THR A 238 12.68 -4.30 24.94
C THR A 238 13.16 -5.61 25.59
N SER A 239 14.15 -6.28 24.99
CA SER A 239 14.80 -7.46 25.57
C SER A 239 15.42 -7.14 26.94
N SER A 240 16.15 -6.04 27.06
CA SER A 240 16.79 -5.63 28.33
C SER A 240 15.79 -5.30 29.44
N ARG A 241 14.58 -4.83 29.08
CA ARG A 241 13.48 -4.57 30.01
C ARG A 241 12.67 -5.83 30.36
N GLY A 242 12.99 -6.98 29.74
CA GLY A 242 12.35 -8.26 30.01
C GLY A 242 11.03 -8.50 29.24
N ASP A 243 10.62 -7.62 28.33
CA ASP A 243 9.45 -7.85 27.46
C ASP A 243 9.84 -8.74 26.26
N ARG A 244 9.99 -10.03 26.56
CA ARG A 244 10.39 -11.04 25.57
C ARG A 244 9.41 -11.17 24.41
N ALA A 245 8.12 -10.91 24.63
CA ALA A 245 7.10 -11.07 23.60
C ALA A 245 7.23 -10.00 22.51
N THR A 246 7.37 -8.73 22.91
CA THR A 246 7.59 -7.63 21.96
C THR A 246 8.96 -7.76 21.30
N ALA A 247 10.03 -8.07 22.05
CA ALA A 247 11.36 -8.23 21.46
C ALA A 247 11.38 -9.33 20.39
N ARG A 248 10.79 -10.51 20.68
CA ARG A 248 10.68 -11.61 19.72
C ARG A 248 9.91 -11.21 18.47
N ARG A 249 8.84 -10.41 18.60
CA ARG A 249 8.07 -9.91 17.46
C ARG A 249 8.93 -9.00 16.56
N LEU A 250 9.66 -8.06 17.15
CA LEU A 250 10.53 -7.15 16.39
C LEU A 250 11.67 -7.90 15.69
N TRP A 251 12.31 -8.87 16.37
CA TRP A 251 13.31 -9.74 15.74
C TRP A 251 12.72 -10.61 14.63
N THR A 252 11.46 -11.04 14.76
CA THR A 252 10.77 -11.77 13.69
C THR A 252 10.64 -10.90 12.45
N TRP A 253 10.19 -9.64 12.58
CA TRP A 253 10.10 -8.73 11.43
C TRP A 253 11.45 -8.49 10.76
N LEU A 254 12.50 -8.25 11.55
CA LEU A 254 13.87 -8.06 11.06
C LEU A 254 14.37 -9.31 10.31
N SER A 255 14.06 -10.50 10.81
CA SER A 255 14.47 -11.77 10.19
C SER A 255 13.80 -12.06 8.84
N GLU A 256 12.68 -11.39 8.54
CA GLU A 256 11.91 -11.60 7.30
C GLU A 256 12.30 -10.60 6.19
N ILE A 257 13.18 -9.63 6.47
CA ILE A 257 13.75 -8.71 5.47
C ILE A 257 14.86 -9.45 4.70
N PRO A 258 14.97 -9.28 3.37
CA PRO A 258 16.05 -9.90 2.59
C PRO A 258 17.41 -9.26 2.92
N GLY A 259 18.45 -10.10 3.04
CA GLY A 259 19.83 -9.68 3.34
C GLY A 259 20.54 -10.67 4.27
N ASP A 260 21.87 -10.63 4.29
CA ASP A 260 22.68 -11.51 5.15
C ASP A 260 22.49 -11.19 6.63
N GLU A 261 22.21 -9.93 6.95
CA GLU A 261 21.91 -9.45 8.30
C GLU A 261 20.61 -10.05 8.88
N ALA A 262 19.72 -10.57 8.03
CA ALA A 262 18.52 -11.28 8.47
C ALA A 262 18.87 -12.57 9.23
N GLU A 263 20.03 -13.20 8.94
CA GLU A 263 20.51 -14.36 9.70
C GLU A 263 20.90 -13.98 11.13
N GLU A 264 21.43 -12.78 11.34
CA GLU A 264 21.70 -12.29 12.70
C GLU A 264 20.39 -12.09 13.48
N ALA A 265 19.37 -11.51 12.83
CA ALA A 265 18.05 -11.39 13.44
C ALA A 265 17.44 -12.77 13.77
N ARG A 266 17.63 -13.79 12.91
CA ARG A 266 17.21 -15.18 13.19
C ARG A 266 17.90 -15.76 14.42
N ARG A 267 19.22 -15.58 14.56
CA ARG A 267 19.97 -16.05 15.73
C ARG A 267 19.51 -15.43 17.04
N ARG A 268 18.90 -14.25 17.02
CA ARG A 268 18.32 -13.59 18.21
C ARG A 268 16.95 -14.15 18.61
N LEU A 269 16.32 -15.00 17.78
CA LEU A 269 15.05 -15.65 18.07
C LEU A 269 15.19 -16.98 18.81
N ASP A 270 16.36 -17.62 18.69
CA ASP A 270 16.73 -18.89 19.33
C ASP A 270 17.13 -18.68 20.80
#